data_AF-A0A1J4Z9W9-F1
#
_entry.id   AF-A0A1J4Z9W9-F1
#
_cell.length_a   1.000
_cell.length_b   1.000
_cell.length_c   1.000
_cell.angle_alpha   90.00
_cell.angle_beta   90.00
_cell.angle_gamma   90.00
#
_symmetry.space_group_name_H-M   'P 1'
#
loop_
_entity.id
_entity.type
_entity.pdbx_description
1 polymer ?
#
loop_
_entity_poly.entity_id
_entity_poly.type
_entity_poly.pdbx_seq_one_letter_code
_entity_poly.pdbx_strand_id
1 'polypeptide(L)'
;MKTLTWVLALLILSLQYPLWLGKGSWLKVWDLRRQIAEQQIANGILLARNDQLAAEVGDLKTGYGAIESRARYELGMIRQDETFFQTTEPTNNPAINQEAKP
;
A
#
# COMPACT_ATOMS: atom_id res chain seq x y z
N MET A 1 14.71 -10.71 -70.31
CA MET A 1 13.61 -9.88 -69.76
C MET A 1 12.93 -10.52 -68.54
N LYS A 2 12.41 -11.76 -68.60
CA LYS A 2 11.64 -12.40 -67.50
C LYS A 2 12.45 -12.71 -66.23
N THR A 3 13.75 -12.95 -66.35
CA THR A 3 14.65 -13.24 -65.22
C THR A 3 14.86 -12.05 -64.31
N LEU A 4 14.96 -10.84 -64.87
CA LEU A 4 15.09 -9.60 -64.10
C LEU A 4 13.84 -9.33 -63.25
N THR A 5 12.65 -9.64 -63.79
CA THR A 5 11.37 -9.52 -63.07
C THR A 5 11.32 -10.45 -61.86
N TRP A 6 11.82 -11.69 -61.98
CA TRP A 6 11.89 -12.63 -60.87
C TRP A 6 12.87 -12.20 -59.79
N VAL A 7 14.05 -11.70 -60.18
CA VAL A 7 15.03 -11.16 -59.21
C VAL A 7 14.46 -9.97 -58.45
N LEU A 8 13.78 -9.05 -59.16
CA LEU A 8 13.15 -7.88 -58.54
C LEU A 8 12.01 -8.28 -57.60
N ALA A 9 11.17 -9.23 -58.00
CA ALA A 9 10.10 -9.75 -57.18
C ALA A 9 10.63 -10.43 -55.90
N LEU A 10 11.71 -11.21 -56.01
CA LEU A 10 12.34 -11.88 -54.88
C LEU A 10 12.99 -10.86 -53.91
N LEU A 11 13.59 -9.80 -54.45
CA LEU A 11 14.14 -8.69 -53.65
C LEU A 11 13.04 -7.95 -52.87
N ILE A 12 11.91 -7.66 -53.52
CA ILE A 12 10.74 -7.03 -52.87
C ILE A 12 10.17 -7.95 -51.79
N LEU A 13 10.02 -9.24 -52.08
CA LEU A 13 9.49 -10.21 -51.12
C LEU A 13 10.41 -10.36 -49.90
N SER A 14 11.73 -10.37 -50.12
CA SER A 14 12.73 -10.41 -49.05
C SER A 14 12.70 -9.16 -48.17
N LEU A 15 12.26 -8.01 -48.69
CA LEU A 15 12.12 -6.77 -47.92
C LEU A 15 10.78 -6.71 -47.18
N GLN A 16 9.72 -7.27 -47.77
CA GLN A 16 8.38 -7.35 -47.17
C GLN A 16 8.30 -8.39 -46.06
N TYR A 17 9.02 -9.51 -46.18
CA TYR A 17 9.01 -10.60 -45.21
C TYR A 17 9.40 -10.17 -43.77
N PRO A 18 10.49 -9.39 -43.55
CA PRO A 18 10.82 -8.88 -42.22
C PRO A 18 9.85 -7.82 -41.71
N LEU A 19 8.96 -7.25 -42.53
CA LEU A 19 7.87 -6.39 -42.01
C LEU A 19 6.73 -7.23 -41.44
N TRP A 20 6.50 -8.44 -41.99
CA TRP A 20 5.48 -9.36 -41.51
C TRP A 20 5.97 -10.20 -40.31
N LEU A 21 7.25 -10.60 -40.30
CA LEU A 21 7.84 -11.48 -39.28
C LEU A 21 9.00 -10.87 -38.47
N GLY A 22 9.38 -9.62 -38.70
CA GLY A 22 10.54 -9.01 -38.03
C GLY A 22 10.26 -8.56 -36.60
N LYS A 23 11.00 -7.54 -36.16
CA LYS A 23 11.20 -7.15 -34.75
C LYS A 23 9.92 -6.88 -33.94
N GLY A 24 8.77 -6.70 -34.60
CA GLY A 24 7.43 -6.56 -34.02
C GLY A 24 6.40 -7.61 -34.49
N SER A 25 6.85 -8.81 -34.88
CA SER A 25 6.01 -9.91 -35.38
C SER A 25 4.77 -10.11 -34.51
N TRP A 26 3.60 -10.24 -35.14
CA TRP A 26 2.31 -10.46 -34.49
C TRP A 26 2.33 -11.62 -33.50
N LEU A 27 3.15 -12.65 -33.78
CA LEU A 27 3.38 -13.78 -32.88
C LEU A 27 3.97 -13.34 -31.54
N LYS A 28 4.93 -12.40 -31.57
CA LYS A 28 5.60 -11.87 -30.38
C LYS A 28 4.70 -10.94 -29.59
N VAL A 29 3.80 -10.20 -30.25
CA VAL A 29 2.78 -9.38 -29.57
C VAL A 29 1.79 -10.27 -28.81
N TRP A 30 1.40 -11.41 -29.37
CA TRP A 30 0.48 -12.33 -28.72
C TRP A 30 1.11 -12.99 -27.49
N ASP A 31 2.37 -13.42 -27.61
CA ASP A 31 3.12 -14.05 -26.52
C ASP A 31 3.44 -13.04 -25.40
N LEU A 32 3.80 -11.80 -25.77
CA LEU A 32 4.05 -10.73 -24.81
C LEU A 32 2.76 -10.27 -24.11
N ARG A 33 1.63 -10.23 -24.82
CA ARG A 33 0.31 -9.96 -24.21
C ARG A 33 -0.08 -11.04 -23.21
N ARG A 34 0.24 -12.32 -23.50
CA ARG A 34 -0.03 -13.43 -22.59
C ARG A 34 0.80 -13.32 -21.31
N GLN A 35 2.09 -13.02 -21.44
CA GLN A 35 2.99 -12.80 -20.29
C GLN A 35 2.55 -11.62 -19.42
N ILE A 36 2.08 -10.52 -20.04
CA ILE A 36 1.55 -9.36 -19.31
C ILE A 36 0.27 -9.74 -18.53
N ALA A 37 -0.62 -10.54 -19.13
CA ALA A 37 -1.86 -10.97 -18.47
C ALA A 37 -1.56 -11.85 -17.25
N GLU A 38 -0.63 -12.80 -17.37
CA GLU A 38 -0.23 -13.67 -16.25
C GLU A 38 0.42 -12.87 -15.11
N GLN A 39 1.29 -11.90 -15.43
CA GLN A 39 1.91 -11.03 -14.43
C GLN A 39 0.91 -10.09 -13.74
N GLN A 40 -0.11 -9.61 -14.44
CA GLN A 40 -1.16 -8.79 -13.82
C GLN A 40 -2.00 -9.58 -12.82
N ILE A 41 -2.34 -10.83 -13.14
CA ILE A 41 -3.08 -11.72 -12.23
C ILE A 41 -2.25 -12.00 -10.97
N ALA A 42 -0.96 -12.33 -11.13
CA ALA A 42 -0.07 -12.59 -10.01
C ALA A 42 0.10 -11.35 -9.10
N ASN A 43 0.31 -10.17 -9.70
CA ASN A 43 0.39 -8.92 -8.95
C ASN A 43 -0.91 -8.59 -8.21
N GLY A 44 -2.08 -8.83 -8.83
CA GLY A 44 -3.37 -8.62 -8.19
C GLY A 44 -3.55 -9.47 -6.92
N ILE A 45 -3.14 -10.74 -6.96
CA ILE A 45 -3.19 -11.63 -5.79
C ILE A 45 -2.25 -11.16 -4.68
N LEU A 46 -1.04 -10.72 -5.04
CA LEU A 46 -0.06 -10.21 -4.07
C LEU A 46 -0.54 -8.89 -3.43
N LEU A 47 -1.15 -8.01 -4.21
CA LEU A 47 -1.71 -6.75 -3.71
C LEU A 47 -2.84 -7.01 -2.70
N ALA A 48 -3.75 -7.93 -3.00
CA ALA A 48 -4.84 -8.29 -2.10
C ALA A 48 -4.34 -8.87 -0.77
N ARG A 49 -3.29 -9.71 -0.81
CA ARG A 49 -2.66 -10.24 0.42
C ARG A 49 -1.93 -9.17 1.21
N ASN A 50 -1.26 -8.25 0.53
CA ASN A 50 -0.58 -7.13 1.19
C ASN A 50 -1.59 -6.22 1.90
N ASP A 51 -2.71 -5.93 1.27
CA ASP A 51 -3.78 -5.11 1.83
C ASP A 51 -4.42 -5.79 3.06
N GLN A 52 -4.65 -7.10 2.99
CA GLN A 52 -5.13 -7.88 4.12
C GLN A 52 -4.13 -7.88 5.30
N LEU A 53 -2.84 -8.08 5.02
CA LEU A 53 -1.79 -8.04 6.05
C LEU A 53 -1.61 -6.63 6.63
N ALA A 54 -1.75 -5.59 5.82
CA ALA A 54 -1.69 -4.21 6.28
C ALA A 54 -2.85 -3.87 7.21
N ALA A 55 -4.06 -4.36 6.90
CA ALA A 55 -5.21 -4.24 7.78
C ALA A 55 -5.02 -5.00 9.10
N GLU A 56 -4.46 -6.21 9.06
CA GLU A 56 -4.18 -7.02 10.25
C GLU A 56 -3.11 -6.36 11.15
N VAL A 57 -2.03 -5.83 10.55
CA VAL A 57 -1.02 -5.06 11.28
C VAL A 57 -1.61 -3.77 11.87
N GLY A 58 -2.48 -3.08 11.13
CA GLY A 58 -3.22 -1.92 11.60
C GLY A 58 -4.04 -2.26 12.84
N ASP A 59 -4.84 -3.32 12.75
CA ASP A 59 -5.72 -3.79 13.83
C ASP A 59 -4.93 -4.19 15.07
N LEU A 60 -3.84 -4.95 14.91
CA LEU A 60 -2.94 -5.29 16.02
C LEU A 60 -2.39 -4.03 16.70
N LYS A 61 -2.01 -3.01 15.93
CA LYS A 61 -1.43 -1.77 16.46
C LYS A 61 -2.46 -0.91 17.18
N THR A 62 -3.71 -0.87 16.71
CA THR A 62 -4.82 -0.23 17.42
C THR A 62 -5.31 -1.04 18.63
N GLY A 63 -5.22 -2.37 18.57
CA GLY A 63 -5.62 -3.27 19.65
C GLY A 63 -4.79 -3.07 20.93
N TYR A 64 -3.48 -2.88 20.81
CA TYR A 64 -2.63 -2.56 21.97
C TYR A 64 -2.99 -1.20 22.60
N GLY A 65 -3.28 -0.18 21.78
CA GLY A 65 -3.70 1.14 22.27
C GLY A 65 -5.07 1.13 22.95
N ALA A 66 -6.00 0.31 22.44
CA ALA A 66 -7.33 0.12 23.04
C ALA A 66 -7.27 -0.63 24.39
N ILE A 67 -6.35 -1.58 24.53
CA ILE A 67 -6.13 -2.29 25.80
C ILE A 67 -5.42 -1.37 26.81
N GLU A 68 -4.43 -0.58 26.38
CA GLU A 68 -3.72 0.36 27.26
C GLU A 68 -4.64 1.47 27.76
N SER A 69 -5.50 2.04 26.90
CA SER A 69 -6.48 3.03 27.33
C SER A 69 -7.47 2.45 28.35
N ARG A 70 -7.94 1.21 28.13
CA ARG A 70 -8.82 0.53 29.10
C ARG A 70 -8.12 0.22 30.42
N ALA A 71 -6.87 -0.24 30.40
CA ALA A 71 -6.10 -0.53 31.61
C ALA A 71 -5.77 0.73 32.42
N ARG A 72 -5.45 1.84 31.76
CA ARG A 72 -5.20 3.13 32.42
C ARG A 72 -6.48 3.78 32.95
N TYR A 73 -7.58 3.72 32.19
CA TYR A 73 -8.82 4.42 32.51
C TYR A 73 -9.73 3.66 33.48
N GLU A 74 -9.87 2.34 33.34
CA GLU A 74 -10.76 1.54 34.21
C GLU A 74 -10.04 0.96 35.43
N LEU A 75 -8.75 0.62 35.31
CA LEU A 75 -8.01 -0.10 36.35
C LEU A 75 -6.94 0.75 37.02
N GLY A 76 -6.75 1.99 36.57
CA GLY A 76 -5.74 2.92 37.13
C GLY A 76 -4.32 2.37 37.04
N MET A 77 -4.05 1.45 36.11
CA MET A 77 -2.73 0.83 36.00
C MET A 77 -1.74 1.82 35.41
N ILE A 78 -0.63 2.01 36.12
CA ILE A 78 0.53 2.79 35.69
C ILE A 78 1.69 1.84 35.40
N ARG A 79 2.54 2.20 34.43
CA ARG A 79 3.75 1.41 34.13
C ARG A 79 4.74 1.50 35.30
N GLN A 80 5.61 0.49 35.47
CA GLN A 80 6.57 0.43 36.60
C GLN A 80 7.54 1.62 36.66
N ASP A 81 7.74 2.32 35.55
CA ASP A 81 8.65 3.45 35.35
C ASP A 81 7.92 4.78 35.07
N GLU A 82 6.60 4.85 35.32
CA GLU A 82 5.76 6.01 35.03
C GLU A 82 5.37 6.78 36.31
N THR A 83 5.55 8.11 36.31
CA THR A 83 5.03 9.01 37.35
C THR A 83 3.73 9.65 36.88
N PHE A 84 2.61 9.27 37.49
CA PHE A 84 1.28 9.80 37.16
C PHE A 84 1.00 11.11 37.92
N PHE A 85 0.71 12.19 37.19
CA PHE A 85 0.32 13.48 37.74
C PHE A 85 -1.15 13.75 37.45
N GLN A 86 -2.00 13.80 38.48
CA GLN A 86 -3.39 14.21 38.37
C GLN A 86 -3.53 15.65 38.85
N THR A 87 -3.69 16.59 37.92
CA THR A 87 -4.03 17.98 38.27
C THR A 87 -5.52 18.02 38.60
N THR A 88 -5.85 18.03 39.89
CA THR A 88 -7.17 18.49 40.32
C THR A 88 -7.23 19.99 40.10
N GLU A 89 -8.22 20.47 39.34
CA GLU A 89 -8.49 21.90 39.25
C GLU A 89 -8.61 22.44 40.69
N PRO A 90 -7.90 23.53 41.04
CA PRO A 90 -8.13 24.15 42.33
C PRO A 90 -9.59 24.60 42.32
N THR A 91 -10.44 23.88 43.05
CA THR A 91 -11.77 24.36 43.40
C THR A 91 -11.54 25.75 43.98
N ASN A 92 -11.90 26.76 43.20
CA ASN A 92 -11.92 28.14 43.65
C ASN A 92 -13.06 28.20 44.67
N ASN A 93 -12.75 27.83 45.92
CA ASN A 93 -13.67 27.88 47.03
C ASN A 93 -13.61 29.32 47.60
N PRO A 94 -14.60 30.18 47.33
CA PRO A 94 -14.58 31.56 47.77
C PRO A 94 -14.78 31.74 49.30
N ALA A 95 -14.84 30.66 50.08
CA ALA A 95 -15.19 30.71 51.50
C ALA A 95 -14.04 31.08 52.46
N ILE A 96 -12.80 31.26 52.00
CA ILE A 96 -11.64 31.57 52.88
C ILE A 96 -11.27 33.06 52.96
N ASN A 97 -12.12 33.97 52.45
CA ASN A 97 -11.92 35.42 52.56
C ASN A 97 -12.99 36.11 53.43
N GLN A 98 -13.27 35.58 54.62
CA GLN A 98 -14.02 36.30 55.66
C GLN A 98 -13.54 35.87 57.05
N GLU A 99 -12.32 36.24 57.46
CA GLU A 99 -11.99 36.42 58.88
C GLU A 99 -10.56 36.98 59.02
N ALA A 100 -10.48 38.30 59.12
CA ALA A 100 -9.52 39.01 59.97
C ALA A 100 -9.69 40.53 59.76
N LYS A 101 -10.68 41.12 60.44
CA LYS A 101 -10.69 42.55 60.76
C LYS A 101 -10.46 42.69 62.27
N PRO A 102 -9.48 43.50 62.67
CA PRO A 102 -9.81 44.68 63.48
C PRO A 102 -9.66 45.99 62.70
#